data_AF-A0A1V4RTU8-F1
#
_entry.id   AF-A0A1V4RTU8-F1
#
_cell.length_a   1.000
_cell.length_b   1.000
_cell.length_c   1.000
_cell.angle_alpha   90.00
_cell.angle_beta   90.00
_cell.angle_gamma   90.00
#
_symmetry.space_group_name_H-M   'P 1'
#
loop_
_entity.id
_entity.type
_entity.pdbx_description
1 polymer ?
#
loop_
_entity_poly.entity_id
_entity_poly.type
_entity_poly.pdbx_seq_one_letter_code
_entity_poly.pdbx_strand_id
1 'polypeptide(L)'
;MQQSEYMVQGFKASAVKAGLKKDKGLDLALIVSEKETAVAGVFTTNKVVAAPVILTREHIKSGRARAIIANAGNANACTGKAGFDDARRTAELLADKLGIGSDEVLVASTGVIGQPLNVDRIAQALPALVERLSLDGIPTAARAIMTTDSFAKVSHFEGHAGGRPYRILGVAKGAGMIMPNMATMLCFIVSDIRIDSNDLN
;
A
#
# COMPACT_ATOMS: atom_id res chain seq x y z
N MET A 1 -12.98 -0.40 -23.40
CA MET A 1 -11.57 -0.03 -23.11
C MET A 1 -11.03 -1.07 -22.14
N GLN A 2 -9.86 -1.64 -22.43
CA GLN A 2 -9.44 -2.98 -22.00
C GLN A 2 -9.17 -3.08 -20.49
N GLN A 3 -10.09 -3.70 -19.76
CA GLN A 3 -10.02 -3.94 -18.30
C GLN A 3 -8.83 -4.86 -17.92
N SER A 4 -8.24 -5.56 -18.89
CA SER A 4 -7.11 -6.49 -18.72
C SER A 4 -5.73 -5.83 -18.61
N GLU A 5 -5.57 -4.55 -18.98
CA GLU A 5 -4.26 -3.85 -18.94
C GLU A 5 -3.76 -3.61 -17.52
N TYR A 6 -4.68 -3.51 -16.54
CA TYR A 6 -4.36 -3.21 -15.14
C TYR A 6 -4.44 -4.44 -14.24
N MET A 7 -4.24 -5.63 -14.82
CA MET A 7 -4.20 -6.91 -14.10
C MET A 7 -2.80 -7.50 -14.15
N VAL A 8 -2.32 -7.95 -12.99
CA VAL A 8 -1.06 -8.71 -12.84
C VAL A 8 -1.42 -10.04 -12.17
N GLN A 9 -0.94 -11.16 -12.73
CA GLN A 9 -1.31 -12.47 -12.19
C GLN A 9 -0.84 -12.62 -10.74
N GLY A 10 -1.68 -13.21 -9.89
CA GLY A 10 -1.36 -13.42 -8.48
C GLY A 10 -1.49 -12.18 -7.60
N PHE A 11 -1.95 -11.04 -8.13
CA PHE A 11 -2.23 -9.84 -7.34
C PHE A 11 -3.69 -9.42 -7.45
N LYS A 12 -4.30 -9.15 -6.31
CA LYS A 12 -5.64 -8.56 -6.19
C LYS A 12 -5.54 -7.24 -5.44
N ALA A 13 -6.46 -6.35 -5.71
CA ALA A 13 -6.56 -5.11 -4.97
C ALA A 13 -8.00 -4.69 -4.75
N SER A 14 -8.19 -3.79 -3.80
CA SER A 14 -9.49 -3.20 -3.48
C SER A 14 -9.28 -1.84 -2.83
N ALA A 15 -10.38 -1.11 -2.69
CA ALA A 15 -10.43 0.07 -1.86
C ALA A 15 -11.84 0.29 -1.32
N VAL A 16 -11.92 0.91 -0.15
CA VAL A 16 -13.17 1.29 0.49
C VAL A 16 -13.08 2.69 1.10
N LYS A 17 -14.23 3.16 1.60
CA LYS A 17 -14.35 4.36 2.41
C LYS A 17 -14.30 3.92 3.88
N ALA A 18 -13.18 4.15 4.54
CA ALA A 18 -13.02 4.04 5.99
C ALA A 18 -13.43 5.34 6.72
N GLY A 19 -13.54 6.46 5.99
CA GLY A 19 -13.94 7.75 6.57
C GLY A 19 -12.79 8.46 7.28
N LEU A 20 -11.57 8.28 6.80
CA LEU A 20 -10.37 8.99 7.23
C LEU A 20 -10.22 10.33 6.48
N LYS A 21 -10.76 10.45 5.26
CA LYS A 21 -10.85 11.73 4.53
C LYS A 21 -12.11 12.52 4.88
N LYS A 22 -12.01 13.84 4.75
CA LYS A 22 -13.15 14.77 4.91
C LYS A 22 -14.15 14.71 3.75
N ASP A 23 -13.67 14.44 2.53
CA ASP A 23 -14.45 14.50 1.28
C ASP A 23 -15.31 13.25 1.02
N LYS A 24 -15.39 12.32 1.97
CA LYS A 24 -16.12 11.04 1.85
C LYS A 24 -15.71 10.20 0.63
N GLY A 25 -14.52 10.44 0.07
CA GLY A 25 -13.94 9.64 -1.00
C GLY A 25 -13.42 8.29 -0.50
N LEU A 26 -12.92 7.47 -1.43
CA LEU A 26 -12.13 6.27 -1.08
C LEU A 26 -10.86 6.71 -0.35
N ASP A 27 -10.50 6.02 0.72
CA ASP A 27 -9.39 6.43 1.58
C ASP A 27 -8.65 5.28 2.27
N LEU A 28 -9.04 4.04 1.98
CA LEU A 28 -8.33 2.84 2.40
C LEU A 28 -8.17 1.92 1.19
N ALA A 29 -6.92 1.66 0.82
CA ALA A 29 -6.54 0.75 -0.26
C ALA A 29 -5.89 -0.51 0.29
N LEU A 30 -6.09 -1.62 -0.41
CA LEU A 30 -5.46 -2.90 -0.14
C LEU A 30 -4.94 -3.49 -1.45
N ILE A 31 -3.70 -3.99 -1.43
CA ILE A 31 -3.11 -4.80 -2.48
C ILE A 31 -2.63 -6.09 -1.82
N VAL A 32 -3.00 -7.25 -2.37
CA VAL A 32 -2.69 -8.57 -1.83
C VAL A 32 -2.07 -9.43 -2.91
N SER A 33 -0.97 -10.09 -2.57
CA SER A 33 -0.44 -11.22 -3.33
C SER A 33 -1.10 -12.52 -2.85
N GLU A 34 -1.57 -13.31 -3.80
CA GLU A 34 -2.18 -14.62 -3.52
C GLU A 34 -1.18 -15.61 -2.92
N LYS A 35 0.13 -15.36 -3.09
CA LYS A 35 1.23 -16.17 -2.58
C LYS A 35 2.21 -15.28 -1.81
N GLU A 36 3.09 -15.89 -1.02
CA GLU A 36 4.25 -15.17 -0.51
C GLU A 36 5.10 -14.65 -1.69
N THR A 37 5.42 -13.36 -1.69
CA THR A 37 6.19 -12.73 -2.78
C THR A 37 7.44 -12.06 -2.26
N ALA A 38 8.49 -12.07 -3.09
CA ALA A 38 9.67 -11.24 -2.84
C ALA A 38 9.27 -9.75 -2.82
N VAL A 39 9.87 -8.98 -1.93
CA VAL A 39 9.60 -7.55 -1.79
C VAL A 39 10.88 -6.76 -1.56
N ALA A 40 10.92 -5.57 -2.14
CA ALA A 40 11.95 -4.56 -1.94
C ALA A 40 11.27 -3.20 -1.78
N GLY A 41 11.94 -2.28 -1.10
CA GLY A 41 11.35 -0.98 -0.78
C GLY A 41 12.38 0.07 -0.40
N VAL A 42 12.18 1.26 -0.93
CA VAL A 42 12.92 2.46 -0.55
C VAL A 42 12.01 3.40 0.22
N PHE A 43 12.58 4.11 1.18
CA PHE A 43 11.84 4.93 2.12
C PHE A 43 12.49 6.30 2.28
N THR A 44 11.72 7.28 2.75
CA THR A 44 12.22 8.65 2.99
C THR A 44 13.48 8.70 3.84
N THR A 45 14.46 9.51 3.44
CA THR A 45 15.68 9.78 4.20
C THR A 45 15.50 10.93 5.21
N ASN A 46 14.28 11.48 5.32
CA ASN A 46 13.95 12.53 6.28
C ASN A 46 14.20 12.06 7.73
N LYS A 47 14.67 12.98 8.59
CA LYS A 47 14.87 12.73 10.02
C LYS A 47 13.55 12.52 10.77
N VAL A 48 12.47 13.14 10.29
CA VAL A 48 11.12 12.98 10.82
C VAL A 48 10.41 11.91 9.99
N VAL A 49 10.31 10.71 10.56
CA VAL A 49 9.77 9.52 9.89
C VAL A 49 8.42 9.16 10.50
N ALA A 50 7.43 8.88 9.66
CA ALA A 50 6.10 8.45 10.10
C ALA A 50 6.13 7.03 10.68
N ALA A 51 5.26 6.76 11.66
CA ALA A 51 5.11 5.44 12.27
C ALA A 51 4.99 4.26 11.27
N PRO A 52 4.14 4.33 10.21
CA PRO A 52 4.03 3.24 9.24
C PRO A 52 5.31 2.97 8.45
N VAL A 53 6.16 3.99 8.25
CA VAL A 53 7.46 3.80 7.58
C VAL A 53 8.43 3.03 8.47
N ILE A 54 8.40 3.28 9.78
CA ILE A 54 9.23 2.55 10.75
C ILE A 54 8.81 1.08 10.76
N LEU A 55 7.52 0.79 10.91
CA LEU A 55 6.99 -0.57 10.91
C LEU A 55 7.28 -1.32 9.60
N THR A 56 7.00 -0.69 8.45
CA THR A 56 7.22 -1.32 7.14
C THR A 56 8.69 -1.59 6.87
N ARG A 57 9.61 -0.75 7.37
CA ARG A 57 11.05 -1.03 7.33
C ARG A 57 11.45 -2.24 8.17
N GLU A 58 10.71 -2.57 9.22
CA GLU A 58 10.96 -3.79 10.00
C GLU A 58 10.44 -5.02 9.24
N HIS A 59 9.21 -4.95 8.74
CA HIS A 59 8.55 -6.05 8.02
C HIS A 59 9.29 -6.44 6.74
N ILE A 60 9.78 -5.46 5.98
CA ILE A 60 10.44 -5.72 4.69
C ILE A 60 11.81 -6.41 4.82
N LYS A 61 12.41 -6.48 6.01
CA LYS A 61 13.74 -7.09 6.23
C LYS A 61 13.77 -8.59 5.95
N SER A 62 12.64 -9.28 6.02
CA SER A 62 12.53 -10.68 5.63
C SER A 62 12.72 -10.89 4.12
N GLY A 63 12.61 -9.83 3.32
CA GLY A 63 12.57 -9.89 1.86
C GLY A 63 11.26 -10.48 1.31
N ARG A 64 10.26 -10.74 2.17
CA ARG A 64 8.98 -11.33 1.81
C ARG A 64 7.82 -10.52 2.40
N ALA A 65 6.74 -10.38 1.63
CA ALA A 65 5.48 -9.79 2.10
C ALA A 65 4.31 -10.35 1.30
N ARG A 66 3.08 -10.11 1.76
CA ARG A 66 1.86 -10.55 1.09
C ARG A 66 0.81 -9.47 0.92
N ALA A 67 0.82 -8.42 1.73
CA ALA A 67 -0.17 -7.36 1.62
C ALA A 67 0.45 -5.97 1.79
N ILE A 68 -0.16 -5.00 1.13
CA ILE A 68 0.04 -3.58 1.37
C ILE A 68 -1.31 -2.99 1.74
N ILE A 69 -1.42 -2.38 2.91
CA ILE A 69 -2.57 -1.54 3.30
C ILE A 69 -2.14 -0.08 3.36
N ALA A 70 -2.87 0.76 2.64
CA ALA A 70 -2.54 2.17 2.51
C ALA A 70 -3.75 3.04 2.81
N ASN A 71 -3.63 3.94 3.79
CA ASN A 71 -4.67 4.92 4.09
C ASN A 71 -4.30 6.32 3.58
N ALA A 72 -5.32 7.10 3.26
CA ALA A 72 -5.19 8.51 2.93
C ALA A 72 -6.06 9.39 3.85
N GLY A 73 -5.68 10.65 4.00
CA GLY A 73 -6.32 11.62 4.90
C GLY A 73 -5.57 11.83 6.22
N ASN A 74 -4.81 10.84 6.68
CA ASN A 74 -3.97 10.90 7.88
C ASN A 74 -2.61 10.26 7.60
N ALA A 75 -1.50 10.96 7.91
CA ALA A 75 -0.15 10.48 7.66
C ALA A 75 0.42 9.57 8.75
N ASN A 76 -0.23 9.50 9.92
CA ASN A 76 0.26 8.85 11.12
C ASN A 76 1.74 9.20 11.39
N ALA A 77 2.05 10.49 11.30
CA ALA A 77 3.37 11.05 11.47
C ALA A 77 3.37 12.00 12.66
N CYS A 78 4.48 12.06 13.40
CA CYS A 78 4.61 12.85 14.62
C CYS A 78 3.58 12.48 15.72
N THR A 79 3.22 11.19 15.79
CA THR A 79 2.22 10.63 16.72
C THR A 79 2.84 9.78 17.85
N GLY A 80 4.17 9.71 17.91
CA GLY A 80 4.92 9.01 18.97
C GLY A 80 4.62 7.51 19.03
N LYS A 81 4.76 6.93 20.23
CA LYS A 81 4.54 5.50 20.48
C LYS A 81 3.12 5.06 20.10
N ALA A 82 2.11 5.88 20.41
CA ALA A 82 0.72 5.58 20.07
C ALA A 82 0.52 5.38 18.57
N GLY A 83 1.11 6.25 17.74
CA GLY A 83 1.04 6.09 16.29
C GLY A 83 1.73 4.82 15.76
N PHE A 84 2.83 4.40 16.40
CA PHE A 84 3.47 3.12 16.07
C PHE A 84 2.58 1.94 16.44
N ASP A 85 1.98 1.97 17.64
CA ASP A 85 1.01 0.96 18.07
C ASP A 85 -0.21 0.92 17.12
N ASP A 86 -0.69 2.06 16.62
CA ASP A 86 -1.78 2.14 15.64
C ASP A 86 -1.42 1.49 14.29
N ALA A 87 -0.20 1.72 13.81
CA ALA A 87 0.31 1.11 12.58
C ALA A 87 0.42 -0.41 12.73
N ARG A 88 0.99 -0.87 13.85
CA ARG A 88 1.11 -2.29 14.18
C ARG A 88 -0.27 -2.94 14.29
N ARG A 89 -1.22 -2.30 14.98
CA ARG A 89 -2.58 -2.79 15.12
C ARG A 89 -3.30 -2.90 13.79
N THR A 90 -3.06 -1.95 12.87
CA THR A 90 -3.57 -2.00 11.50
C THR A 90 -3.07 -3.24 10.75
N ALA A 91 -1.77 -3.55 10.87
CA ALA A 91 -1.17 -4.74 10.27
C ALA A 91 -1.77 -6.04 10.85
N GLU A 92 -1.82 -6.16 12.18
CA GLU A 92 -2.41 -7.31 12.88
C GLU A 92 -3.87 -7.57 12.46
N LEU A 93 -4.71 -6.53 12.48
CA LEU A 93 -6.12 -6.66 12.14
C LEU A 93 -6.33 -7.13 10.69
N LEU A 94 -5.52 -6.64 9.75
CA LEU A 94 -5.58 -7.11 8.36
C LEU A 94 -5.06 -8.53 8.23
N ALA A 95 -3.95 -8.85 8.91
CA ALA A 95 -3.33 -10.17 8.89
C ALA A 95 -4.30 -11.24 9.37
N ASP A 96 -5.00 -10.99 10.48
CA ASP A 96 -6.06 -11.86 11.01
C ASP A 96 -7.18 -12.10 9.98
N LYS A 97 -7.55 -11.08 9.19
CA LYS A 97 -8.58 -11.21 8.16
C LYS A 97 -8.12 -11.95 6.92
N LEU A 98 -6.84 -11.90 6.59
CA LEU A 98 -6.26 -12.59 5.44
C LEU A 98 -5.70 -13.98 5.79
N GLY A 99 -5.57 -14.31 7.07
CA GLY A 99 -4.95 -15.55 7.53
C GLY A 99 -3.46 -15.61 7.21
N ILE A 100 -2.75 -14.50 7.41
CA ILE A 100 -1.30 -14.35 7.15
C ILE A 100 -0.57 -13.82 8.40
N GLY A 101 0.75 -13.81 8.39
CA GLY A 101 1.57 -13.17 9.43
C GLY A 101 1.41 -11.64 9.40
N SER A 102 1.42 -11.01 10.58
CA SER A 102 1.35 -9.54 10.68
C SER A 102 2.57 -8.85 10.08
N ASP A 103 3.73 -9.51 10.13
CA ASP A 103 4.99 -9.11 9.51
C ASP A 103 4.98 -9.24 7.97
N GLU A 104 4.00 -9.94 7.40
CA GLU A 104 3.78 -9.99 5.95
C GLU A 104 2.95 -8.80 5.42
N VAL A 105 2.49 -7.91 6.30
CA VAL A 105 1.65 -6.75 5.96
C VAL A 105 2.46 -5.45 6.01
N LEU A 106 2.63 -4.81 4.86
CA LEU A 106 3.25 -3.50 4.75
C LEU A 106 2.18 -2.41 4.93
N VAL A 107 2.47 -1.42 5.79
CA VAL A 107 1.54 -0.33 6.12
C VAL A 107 2.05 0.99 5.57
N ALA A 108 1.17 1.75 4.92
CA ALA A 108 1.46 3.07 4.41
C ALA A 108 0.36 4.07 4.78
N SER A 109 0.75 5.32 5.05
CA SER A 109 -0.18 6.39 5.40
C SER A 109 0.21 7.69 4.72
N THR A 110 -0.79 8.50 4.36
CA THR A 110 -0.55 9.82 3.78
C THR A 110 -1.67 10.80 4.14
N GLY A 111 -1.33 12.06 4.42
CA GLY A 111 -2.32 13.08 4.76
C GLY A 111 -1.81 14.01 5.85
N VAL A 112 -2.68 14.38 6.78
CA VAL A 112 -2.37 15.32 7.85
C VAL A 112 -1.35 14.74 8.83
N ILE A 113 -0.34 15.54 9.19
CA ILE A 113 0.70 15.21 10.19
C ILE A 113 0.24 15.64 11.58
N GLY A 114 0.61 14.89 12.62
CA GLY A 114 0.35 15.21 14.03
C GLY A 114 -1.04 14.83 14.53
N GLN A 115 -1.87 14.20 13.70
CA GLN A 115 -3.19 13.71 14.09
C GLN A 115 -3.15 12.20 14.39
N PRO A 116 -3.68 11.74 15.54
CA PRO A 116 -3.83 10.32 15.84
C PRO A 116 -4.63 9.59 14.75
N LEU A 117 -4.23 8.36 14.43
CA LEU A 117 -4.93 7.54 13.45
C LEU A 117 -6.17 6.92 14.11
N ASN A 118 -7.32 6.97 13.43
CA ASN A 118 -8.51 6.27 13.91
C ASN A 118 -8.49 4.83 13.39
N VAL A 119 -7.87 3.92 14.15
CA VAL A 119 -7.75 2.50 13.77
C VAL A 119 -9.10 1.79 13.79
N ASP A 120 -10.04 2.20 14.64
CA ASP A 120 -11.38 1.60 14.69
C ASP A 120 -12.13 1.76 13.36
N ARG A 121 -11.97 2.92 12.70
CA ARG A 121 -12.50 3.14 11.34
C ARG A 121 -11.89 2.19 10.31
N ILE A 122 -10.59 1.91 10.42
CA ILE A 122 -9.93 0.92 9.57
C ILE A 122 -10.51 -0.46 9.87
N ALA A 123 -10.55 -0.87 11.14
CA ALA A 123 -11.06 -2.16 11.58
C ALA A 123 -12.48 -2.44 11.09
N GLN A 124 -13.38 -1.45 11.18
CA GLN A 124 -14.75 -1.53 10.68
C GLN A 124 -14.83 -1.66 9.15
N ALA A 125 -13.87 -1.09 8.42
CA ALA A 125 -13.83 -1.12 6.97
C ALA A 125 -13.18 -2.40 6.40
N LEU A 126 -12.38 -3.13 7.20
CA LEU A 126 -11.64 -4.31 6.76
C LEU A 126 -12.51 -5.41 6.14
N PRO A 127 -13.68 -5.80 6.69
CA PRO A 127 -14.51 -6.85 6.07
C PRO A 127 -14.87 -6.52 4.62
N ALA A 128 -15.35 -5.31 4.37
CA ALA A 128 -15.70 -4.85 3.03
C ALA A 128 -14.47 -4.67 2.13
N LEU A 129 -13.32 -4.28 2.70
CA LEU A 129 -12.07 -4.14 1.95
C LEU A 129 -11.59 -5.49 1.43
N VAL A 130 -11.62 -6.54 2.25
CA VAL A 130 -11.21 -7.89 1.87
C VAL A 130 -12.20 -8.53 0.90
N GLU A 131 -13.51 -8.39 1.13
CA GLU A 131 -14.57 -8.93 0.26
C GLU A 131 -14.48 -8.39 -1.18
N ARG A 132 -14.03 -7.14 -1.34
CA ARG A 132 -13.94 -6.45 -2.63
C ARG A 132 -12.63 -6.69 -3.39
N LEU A 133 -11.75 -7.57 -2.91
CA LEU A 133 -10.50 -7.91 -3.59
C LEU A 133 -10.77 -8.46 -5.00
N SER A 134 -10.22 -7.79 -6.01
CA SER A 134 -10.38 -8.18 -7.41
C SER A 134 -9.07 -8.05 -8.20
N LEU A 135 -8.94 -8.82 -9.27
CA LEU A 135 -7.80 -8.79 -10.19
C LEU A 135 -7.68 -7.45 -10.92
N ASP A 136 -8.80 -6.74 -11.14
CA ASP A 136 -8.86 -5.42 -11.76
C ASP A 136 -8.94 -4.26 -10.75
N GLY A 137 -8.67 -4.53 -9.47
CA GLY A 137 -8.87 -3.56 -8.39
C GLY A 137 -7.78 -2.49 -8.27
N ILE A 138 -6.65 -2.63 -8.95
CA ILE A 138 -5.48 -1.76 -8.80
C ILE A 138 -5.78 -0.29 -9.14
N PRO A 139 -6.50 0.06 -10.22
CA PRO A 139 -6.93 1.44 -10.47
C PRO A 139 -7.82 2.02 -9.35
N THR A 140 -8.58 1.18 -8.66
CA THR A 140 -9.41 1.61 -7.52
C THR A 140 -8.55 1.85 -6.28
N ALA A 141 -7.55 1.01 -6.01
CA ALA A 141 -6.54 1.28 -4.98
C ALA A 141 -5.78 2.58 -5.24
N ALA A 142 -5.40 2.86 -6.50
CA ALA A 142 -4.74 4.12 -6.89
C ALA A 142 -5.58 5.35 -6.54
N ARG A 143 -6.91 5.28 -6.68
CA ARG A 143 -7.83 6.35 -6.29
C ARG A 143 -7.90 6.54 -4.77
N ALA A 144 -7.87 5.46 -3.99
CA ALA A 144 -7.95 5.55 -2.53
C ALA A 144 -6.76 6.28 -1.90
N ILE A 145 -5.56 6.07 -2.43
CA ILE A 145 -4.32 6.64 -1.86
C ILE A 145 -4.13 8.14 -2.17
N MET A 146 -4.95 8.70 -3.06
CA MET A 146 -4.90 10.13 -3.42
C MET A 146 -5.16 11.05 -2.22
N THR A 147 -4.58 12.25 -2.25
CA THR A 147 -4.86 13.33 -1.28
C THR A 147 -5.27 14.60 -2.01
N THR A 148 -4.33 15.53 -2.24
CA THR A 148 -4.51 16.72 -3.07
C THR A 148 -4.26 16.44 -4.56
N ASP A 149 -4.20 15.17 -4.94
CA ASP A 149 -3.98 14.73 -6.30
C ASP A 149 -5.21 15.06 -7.18
N SER A 150 -5.00 15.64 -8.36
CA SER A 150 -6.09 15.92 -9.30
C SER A 150 -6.57 14.68 -10.07
N PHE A 151 -5.72 13.66 -10.18
CA PHE A 151 -6.00 12.41 -10.88
C PHE A 151 -5.20 11.23 -10.30
N ALA A 152 -5.72 10.01 -10.47
CA ALA A 152 -5.05 8.77 -10.09
C ALA A 152 -3.90 8.46 -11.07
N LYS A 153 -2.77 8.00 -10.54
CA LYS A 153 -1.57 7.72 -11.34
C LYS A 153 -1.33 6.21 -11.37
N VAL A 154 -1.46 5.64 -12.56
CA VAL A 154 -1.28 4.21 -12.83
C VAL A 154 -0.42 4.07 -14.07
N SER A 155 0.56 3.17 -14.05
CA SER A 155 1.42 2.87 -15.20
C SER A 155 1.67 1.37 -15.26
N HIS A 156 1.69 0.80 -16.46
CA HIS A 156 1.90 -0.63 -16.66
C HIS A 156 2.95 -0.86 -17.76
N PHE A 157 3.57 -2.04 -17.72
CA PHE A 157 4.51 -2.51 -18.70
C PHE A 157 4.35 -4.03 -18.91
N GLU A 158 4.46 -4.49 -20.14
CA GLU A 158 4.49 -5.90 -20.49
C GLU A 158 5.84 -6.23 -21.13
N GLY A 159 6.44 -7.35 -20.72
CA GLY A 159 7.76 -7.75 -21.18
C GLY A 159 7.94 -9.26 -21.23
N HIS A 160 9.13 -9.69 -21.62
CA HIS A 160 9.54 -11.09 -21.60
C HIS A 160 10.88 -11.24 -20.85
N ALA A 161 10.97 -12.23 -19.98
CA ALA A 161 12.19 -12.58 -19.26
C ALA A 161 12.29 -14.11 -19.13
N GLY A 162 13.47 -14.67 -19.40
CA GLY A 162 13.65 -16.14 -19.40
C GLY A 162 12.68 -16.88 -20.31
N GLY A 163 12.27 -16.27 -21.43
CA GLY A 163 11.29 -16.81 -22.37
C GLY A 163 9.84 -16.82 -21.89
N ARG A 164 9.52 -16.18 -20.76
CA ARG A 164 8.16 -16.08 -20.21
C ARG A 164 7.66 -14.63 -20.24
N PRO A 165 6.39 -14.39 -20.60
CA PRO A 165 5.81 -13.06 -20.49
C PRO A 165 5.66 -12.68 -19.01
N TYR A 166 5.82 -11.39 -18.71
CA TYR A 166 5.54 -10.81 -17.41
C TYR A 166 4.90 -9.44 -17.55
N ARG A 167 4.26 -8.99 -16.48
CA ARG A 167 3.66 -7.66 -16.34
C ARG A 167 4.22 -6.95 -15.12
N ILE A 168 4.37 -5.65 -15.24
CA ILE A 168 4.65 -4.75 -14.13
C ILE A 168 3.53 -3.72 -14.09
N LEU A 169 2.98 -3.48 -12.91
CA LEU A 169 1.94 -2.49 -12.69
C LEU A 169 2.28 -1.65 -11.48
N GLY A 170 2.37 -0.34 -11.69
CA GLY A 170 2.68 0.64 -10.67
C GLY A 170 1.51 1.58 -10.42
N VAL A 171 1.27 1.90 -9.15
CA VAL A 171 0.41 2.99 -8.73
C VAL A 171 1.20 3.97 -7.89
N ALA A 172 0.89 5.25 -8.01
CA ALA A 172 1.55 6.29 -7.23
C ALA A 172 0.58 7.40 -6.83
N LYS A 173 0.95 8.12 -5.77
CA LYS A 173 0.31 9.38 -5.39
C LYS A 173 1.34 10.39 -4.93
N GLY A 174 0.95 11.65 -5.00
CA GLY A 174 1.80 12.77 -4.70
C GLY A 174 1.51 13.92 -5.65
N ALA A 175 1.26 15.10 -5.10
CA ALA A 175 0.96 16.32 -5.87
C ALA A 175 1.44 17.58 -5.16
N GLY A 176 1.33 17.61 -3.82
CA GLY A 176 1.98 18.60 -2.96
C GLY A 176 2.99 17.94 -2.04
N MET A 177 3.96 18.71 -1.54
CA MET A 177 5.06 18.20 -0.70
C MET A 177 5.77 17.02 -1.40
N ILE A 178 6.23 17.23 -2.65
CA ILE A 178 6.93 16.23 -3.47
C ILE A 178 8.36 16.67 -3.74
N MET A 179 9.27 15.98 -3.06
CA MET A 179 10.69 15.96 -3.28
C MET A 179 11.10 14.56 -2.84
N PRO A 180 11.32 13.60 -3.74
CA PRO A 180 11.43 12.17 -3.39
C PRO A 180 12.49 11.86 -2.33
N ASN A 181 13.49 12.74 -2.18
CA ASN A 181 14.52 12.64 -1.14
C ASN A 181 14.17 13.35 0.19
N MET A 182 12.96 13.89 0.35
CA MET A 182 12.52 14.62 1.56
C MET A 182 10.99 14.55 1.86
N ALA A 183 10.14 13.95 1.00
CA ALA A 183 8.71 14.27 1.01
C ALA A 183 7.74 13.12 0.62
N THR A 184 6.42 13.40 0.68
CA THR A 184 5.33 12.42 0.77
C THR A 184 4.90 11.84 -0.59
N MET A 185 5.62 10.82 -1.06
CA MET A 185 5.18 9.97 -2.18
C MET A 185 4.84 8.57 -1.65
N LEU A 186 3.70 8.01 -2.05
CA LEU A 186 3.48 6.57 -1.96
C LEU A 186 3.53 6.02 -3.39
N CYS A 187 4.29 4.95 -3.59
CA CYS A 187 4.34 4.22 -4.84
C CYS A 187 4.42 2.73 -4.53
N PHE A 188 3.55 1.96 -5.18
CA PHE A 188 3.48 0.51 -5.04
C PHE A 188 3.57 -0.10 -6.44
N ILE A 189 4.47 -1.06 -6.60
CA ILE A 189 4.71 -1.76 -7.86
C ILE A 189 4.49 -3.25 -7.60
N VAL A 190 3.71 -3.89 -8.46
CA VAL A 190 3.47 -5.33 -8.44
C VAL A 190 3.87 -5.94 -9.77
N SER A 191 4.36 -7.18 -9.74
CA SER A 191 4.76 -7.91 -10.94
C SER A 191 4.60 -9.41 -10.75
N ASP A 192 4.23 -10.11 -11.82
CA ASP A 192 4.20 -11.58 -11.88
C ASP A 192 5.53 -12.18 -12.37
N ILE A 193 6.58 -11.35 -12.49
CA ILE A 193 7.95 -11.81 -12.72
C ILE A 193 8.41 -12.67 -11.54
N ARG A 194 9.04 -13.82 -11.85
CA ARG A 194 9.66 -14.68 -10.83
C ARG A 194 11.09 -14.22 -10.60
N ILE A 195 11.30 -13.55 -9.48
CA ILE A 195 12.62 -13.06 -9.04
C ILE A 195 12.80 -13.41 -7.57
N ASP A 196 14.02 -13.80 -7.19
CA ASP A 196 14.34 -14.06 -5.79
C ASP A 196 14.56 -12.74 -5.02
N SER A 197 14.32 -12.76 -3.71
CA SER A 197 14.52 -11.59 -2.85
C SER A 197 15.97 -11.06 -2.88
N ASN A 198 16.96 -11.92 -3.10
CA ASN A 198 18.37 -11.51 -3.19
C ASN A 198 18.69 -10.76 -4.48
N ASP A 199 17.99 -11.05 -5.58
CA ASP A 199 18.21 -10.42 -6.88
C ASP A 199 17.34 -9.16 -7.08
N LEU A 200 16.34 -8.95 -6.22
CA LEU A 200 15.39 -7.84 -6.30
C LEU A 200 15.91 -6.52 -5.69
N ASN A 201 16.83 -6.61 -4.72
CA ASN A 201 17.31 -5.46 -3.92
C ASN A 201 18.57 -4.79 -4.50
#